data_AF-A0ABD0R6U3-F1
#
_entry.id   AF-A0ABD0R6U3-F1
#
_cell.length_a   1.000
_cell.length_b   1.000
_cell.length_c   1.000
_cell.angle_alpha   90.00
_cell.angle_beta   90.00
_cell.angle_gamma   90.00
#
_symmetry.space_group_name_H-M   'P 1'
#
loop_
_entity.id
_entity.type
_entity.pdbx_description
1 polymer ?
#
loop_
_entity_poly.entity_id
_entity_poly.type
_entity_poly.pdbx_seq_one_letter_code
_entity_poly.pdbx_strand_id
1 'polypeptide(L)' 'EFQRGTVIGFHLCNKSSREISSLLNIPQSTVSCILRKWKRLGTTATQPRSGRPRKLTERGQRMLRRIVRR' A
#
# COMPACT_ATOMS: atom_id res chain seq x y z
N GLU A 1 6.69 7.09 4.48
CA GLU A 1 6.43 6.19 5.62
C GLU A 1 6.16 6.94 6.91
N PHE A 2 7.08 7.80 7.37
CA PHE A 2 7.02 8.47 8.68
C PHE A 2 5.68 9.17 9.00
N GLN A 3 5.20 10.08 8.14
CA GLN A 3 3.90 10.77 8.36
C GLN A 3 2.69 9.82 8.48
N ARG A 4 2.67 8.70 7.72
CA ARG A 4 1.59 7.70 7.80
C ARG A 4 1.68 6.89 9.09
N GLY A 5 2.89 6.65 9.58
CA GLY A 5 3.14 6.06 10.90
C GLY A 5 2.63 6.96 12.02
N THR A 6 2.85 8.28 11.93
CA THR A 6 2.34 9.25 12.91
C THR A 6 0.81 9.26 12.99
N VAL A 7 0.11 9.13 11.85
CA VAL A 7 -1.37 8.99 11.81
C VAL A 7 -1.83 7.78 12.62
N ILE A 8 -1.14 6.64 12.50
CA ILE A 8 -1.46 5.45 13.29
C ILE A 8 -1.14 5.65 14.75
N GLY A 9 0.01 6.26 15.07
CA GLY A 9 0.37 6.59 16.45
C GLY A 9 -0.73 7.39 17.15
N PHE A 10 -1.21 8.47 16.53
CA PHE A 10 -2.32 9.24 17.08
C PHE A 10 -3.63 8.43 17.17
N HIS A 11 -3.90 7.56 16.20
CA HIS A 11 -5.07 6.68 16.25
C HIS A 11 -5.01 5.69 17.43
N LEU A 12 -3.83 5.12 17.72
CA LEU A 12 -3.60 4.26 18.87
C LEU A 12 -3.72 5.02 20.19
N CYS A 13 -3.40 6.31 20.20
CA CYS A 13 -3.68 7.22 21.31
C CYS A 13 -5.15 7.67 21.40
N ASN A 14 -6.09 6.98 20.73
CA ASN A 14 -7.53 7.26 20.70
C ASN A 14 -7.91 8.67 20.18
N LYS A 15 -7.07 9.30 19.37
CA LYS A 15 -7.45 10.54 18.68
C LYS A 15 -8.45 10.27 17.57
N SER A 16 -9.44 11.15 17.43
CA SER A 16 -10.41 11.08 16.34
C SER A 16 -9.76 11.44 15.00
N SER A 17 -10.32 10.95 13.89
CA SER A 17 -9.79 11.26 12.56
C SER A 17 -9.83 12.76 12.23
N ARG A 18 -10.76 13.52 12.83
CA ARG A 18 -10.86 14.98 12.68
C ARG A 18 -9.72 15.68 13.42
N GLU A 19 -9.43 15.30 14.66
CA GLU A 19 -8.28 15.85 15.40
C GLU A 19 -6.96 15.56 14.69
N ILE A 20 -6.77 14.33 14.21
CA ILE A 20 -5.56 13.94 13.47
C ILE A 20 -5.40 14.77 12.20
N SER A 21 -6.50 15.01 11.49
CA SER A 21 -6.54 15.84 10.30
C SER A 21 -6.09 17.27 10.59
N SER A 22 -6.60 17.89 11.65
CA SER A 22 -6.21 19.23 12.08
C SER A 22 -4.77 19.30 12.58
N LEU A 23 -4.32 18.32 13.37
CA LEU A 23 -2.96 18.29 13.94
C LEU A 23 -1.87 18.12 12.88
N LEU A 24 -2.11 17.26 11.90
CA LEU A 24 -1.13 16.96 10.84
C LEU A 24 -1.34 17.82 9.59
N ASN A 25 -2.38 18.65 9.55
CA ASN A 25 -2.81 19.41 8.37
C ASN A 25 -2.96 18.53 7.12
N ILE A 26 -3.56 17.35 7.29
CA ILE A 26 -3.81 16.38 6.22
C ILE A 26 -5.33 16.28 6.05
N PRO A 27 -5.87 16.17 4.81
CA PRO A 27 -7.30 15.98 4.61
C PRO A 27 -7.85 14.77 5.36
N GLN A 28 -9.02 14.91 5.97
CA GLN A 28 -9.67 13.84 6.73
C GLN A 28 -9.87 12.57 5.88
N SER A 29 -10.15 12.72 4.58
CA SER A 29 -10.26 11.59 3.63
C SER A 29 -8.97 10.78 3.52
N THR A 30 -7.81 11.44 3.53
CA THR A 30 -6.50 10.79 3.54
C THR A 30 -6.25 10.06 4.85
N VAL A 31 -6.59 10.68 5.99
CA VAL A 31 -6.53 10.02 7.32
C VAL A 31 -7.39 8.76 7.32
N SER A 32 -8.65 8.84 6.91
CA SER A 32 -9.54 7.68 6.81
C SER A 32 -9.02 6.60 5.86
N CYS A 33 -8.42 6.99 4.73
CA CYS A 33 -7.81 6.04 3.79
C CYS A 33 -6.63 5.28 4.41
N ILE A 34 -5.75 5.99 5.12
CA ILE A 34 -4.61 5.40 5.84
C ILE A 34 -5.10 4.41 6.89
N LEU A 35 -6.05 4.82 7.75
CA LEU A 35 -6.59 3.97 8.80
C LEU A 35 -7.29 2.72 8.24
N ARG A 36 -8.10 2.87 7.20
CA ARG A 36 -8.77 1.74 6.54
C ARG A 36 -7.76 0.76 5.94
N LYS A 37 -6.70 1.27 5.29
CA LYS A 37 -5.64 0.44 4.74
C LYS A 37 -4.90 -0.32 5.83
N TRP A 38 -4.54 0.37 6.92
CA TRP A 38 -3.85 -0.24 8.05
C TRP A 38 -4.70 -1.31 8.74
N LYS A 39 -5.97 -1.05 9.02
CA LYS A 39 -6.89 -2.06 9.59
C LYS A 39 -7.02 -3.31 8.72
N ARG A 40 -6.97 -3.16 7.39
CA ARG A 40 -7.12 -4.28 6.45
C ARG A 40 -5.82 -5.07 6.23
N LEU A 41 -4.69 -4.38 6.09
CA LEU A 41 -3.44 -4.98 5.63
C LEU A 41 -2.36 -5.05 6.72
N GLY A 42 -2.54 -4.35 7.84
CA GLY A 42 -1.51 -4.18 8.88
C GLY A 42 -0.35 -3.26 8.48
N THR A 43 -0.38 -2.67 7.28
CA THR A 43 0.76 -1.90 6.74
C THR A 43 0.34 -0.52 6.23
N THR A 44 1.23 0.47 6.42
CA THR A 44 1.17 1.80 5.79
C THR A 44 1.94 1.88 4.48
N ALA A 45 2.90 0.97 4.31
CA ALA A 45 3.79 0.88 3.16
C ALA A 45 3.01 0.79 1.84
N THR A 46 3.45 1.57 0.85
CA THR A 46 2.84 1.55 -0.49
C THR A 46 3.00 0.16 -1.10
N GLN A 47 1.88 -0.43 -1.52
CA GLN A 47 1.89 -1.74 -2.15
C GLN A 47 2.29 -1.63 -3.62
N PRO A 48 3.02 -2.62 -4.16
CA PRO A 48 3.28 -2.65 -5.59
C PRO A 48 1.95 -2.69 -6.35
N ARG A 49 1.92 -2.07 -7.52
CA ARG A 49 0.78 -2.18 -8.43
C ARG A 49 0.76 -3.62 -8.97
N SER A 50 -0.42 -4.22 -9.07
CA SER A 50 -0.58 -5.56 -9.67
C SER A 50 -0.09 -5.59 -11.12
N GLY A 51 -0.20 -4.46 -11.83
CA GLY A 51 0.14 -4.36 -13.24
C GLY A 51 -0.76 -5.24 -14.12
N ARG A 52 -0.50 -5.23 -15.43
CA ARG A 52 -1.19 -6.11 -16.37
C ARG A 52 -0.53 -7.49 -16.33
N PRO A 53 -1.30 -8.59 -16.20
CA PRO A 53 -0.72 -9.93 -16.30
C PRO A 53 -0.08 -10.13 -17.68
N ARG A 54 1.09 -10.79 -17.69
CA ARG A 54 1.81 -11.10 -18.92
C ARG A 54 1.04 -12.15 -19.73
N LYS A 55 1.09 -12.04 -21.06
CA LYS A 55 0.46 -13.02 -21.98
C LYS A 55 1.07 -14.42 -21.84
N LEU A 56 2.38 -14.47 -21.62
CA LEU A 56 3.11 -15.73 -21.45
C LEU A 56 3.29 -16.04 -19.98
N THR A 57 2.93 -17.27 -19.60
CA THR A 57 3.24 -17.83 -18.28
C THR A 57 4.74 -18.00 -18.09
N GLU A 58 5.19 -18.10 -16.85
CA GLU A 58 6.61 -18.36 -16.53
C GLU A 58 7.12 -19.67 -17.16
N ARG A 59 6.23 -20.66 -17.33
CA ARG A 59 6.56 -21.90 -18.04
C ARG A 59 6.79 -21.64 -19.54
N GLY A 60 5.91 -20.88 -20.20
CA GLY A 60 6.08 -20.50 -21.60
C GLY A 60 7.36 -19.70 -21.85
N GLN A 61 7.66 -18.73 -20.99
CA GLN A 61 8.92 -17.98 -21.05
C GLN A 61 10.16 -18.87 -20.86
N ARG A 62 10.11 -19.85 -19.97
CA ARG A 62 11.22 -20.82 -19.79
C ARG A 62 11.41 -21.71 -21.03
N MET A 63 10.32 -22.14 -21.67
CA MET A 63 10.40 -22.94 -22.90
C MET A 63 11.02 -22.15 -24.05
N LEU A 64 10.53 -20.93 -24.31
CA LEU A 64 11.09 -20.05 -25.34
C LEU A 64 12.58 -19.77 -25.11
N ARG A 65 12.99 -19.49 -23.86
CA ARG A 65 14.40 -19.29 -23.52
C ARG A 65 15.30 -20.49 -23.82
N ARG A 66 14.78 -21.72 -23.73
CA ARG A 66 15.54 -22.94 -24.09
C ARG A 66 15.64 -23.12 -25.60
N ILE A 67 14.58 -22.79 -26.34
CA ILE A 67 14.57 -22.88 -27.81
C ILE A 67 15.56 -21.87 -28.41
N VAL A 68 15.57 -20.63 -27.92
CA VAL A 68 16.44 -19.56 -28.46
C VAL A 68 17.93 -19.76 -28.12
N ARG A 69 18.24 -20.45 -27.01
CA ARG A 69 19.63 -20.75 -26.61
C ARG A 69 20.23 -21.97 -27.31
N ARG A 70 19.43 -22.68 -28.09
CA ARG A 70 19.88 -23.79 -28.93
C ARG A 70 20.28 -23.25 -30.30
#